data_AF-A0A507EM42-F1
#
_entry.id   AF-A0A507EM42-F1
#
_cell.length_a   1.000
_cell.length_b   1.000
_cell.length_c   1.000
_cell.angle_alpha   90.00
_cell.angle_beta   90.00
_cell.angle_gamma   90.00
#
_symmetry.space_group_name_H-M   'P 1'
#
loop_
_entity.id
_entity.type
_entity.pdbx_description
1 polymer ?
#
loop_
_entity_poly.entity_id
_entity_poly.type
_entity_poly.pdbx_seq_one_letter_code
_entity_poly.pdbx_strand_id
1 'polypeptide(L)'
;MHRDLKPANLLISPTGILKLADFGLAKRPAIFAPSRNKLRWYRSPELLYGARKYDFGVDLWAIGCIFGELLNHSPLFPGQNDIDQLYCVLSILGTPSSEQWPEMDTLPDYNKIQFPHHASVPFEKICPDASPSAIALLKRFLVYPSDKRIHASEALLDPYFFSKPLPAHHLELPIPKCQSREQFDTDAPVDLSLFLY
;
A
#
# COMPACT_ATOMS: atom_id res chain seq x y z
N MET A 1 -6.55 14.24 2.78
CA MET A 1 -5.78 12.99 2.92
C MET A 1 -6.61 12.03 3.74
N HIS A 2 -6.75 10.78 3.29
CA HIS A 2 -7.51 9.74 3.97
C HIS A 2 -6.72 9.17 5.16
N ARG A 3 -5.41 8.93 4.96
CA ARG A 3 -4.45 8.48 5.98
C ARG A 3 -4.69 7.08 6.54
N ASP A 4 -5.61 6.29 5.98
CA ASP A 4 -5.89 4.89 6.38
C ASP A 4 -6.44 4.07 5.20
N LEU A 5 -5.85 4.24 4.01
CA LEU A 5 -6.22 3.39 2.88
C LEU A 5 -5.66 1.99 3.07
N LYS A 6 -6.56 1.00 3.01
CA LYS A 6 -6.32 -0.43 3.12
C LYS A 6 -7.49 -1.18 2.47
N PRO A 7 -7.35 -2.45 2.06
CA PRO A 7 -8.42 -3.20 1.41
C PRO A 7 -9.72 -3.24 2.22
N ALA A 8 -9.64 -3.35 3.56
CA ALA A 8 -10.82 -3.33 4.43
C ALA A 8 -11.64 -2.02 4.39
N ASN A 9 -11.02 -0.91 3.94
CA ASN A 9 -11.68 0.39 3.79
C ASN A 9 -12.17 0.64 2.34
N LEU A 10 -12.04 -0.36 1.46
CA LEU A 10 -12.54 -0.37 0.08
C LEU A 10 -13.83 -1.20 0.00
N LEU A 11 -14.98 -0.54 0.10
CA LEU A 11 -16.27 -1.22 0.10
C LEU A 11 -16.82 -1.33 -1.31
N ILE A 12 -17.38 -2.49 -1.65
CA ILE A 12 -18.07 -2.73 -2.92
C ILE A 12 -19.57 -2.80 -2.63
N SER A 13 -20.34 -1.90 -3.24
CA SER A 13 -21.80 -1.92 -3.13
C SER A 13 -22.41 -3.13 -3.86
N PRO A 14 -23.68 -3.49 -3.61
CA PRO A 14 -24.36 -4.57 -4.34
C PRO A 14 -24.43 -4.35 -5.86
N THR A 15 -24.25 -3.12 -6.33
CA THR A 15 -24.17 -2.78 -7.75
C THR A 15 -22.73 -2.65 -8.24
N GLY A 16 -21.75 -3.24 -7.55
CA GLY A 16 -20.34 -3.26 -7.97
C GLY A 16 -19.60 -1.91 -7.88
N ILE A 17 -20.21 -0.87 -7.31
CA ILE A 17 -19.55 0.43 -7.15
C ILE A 17 -18.60 0.39 -5.94
N LEU A 18 -17.32 0.68 -6.19
CA LEU A 18 -16.29 0.88 -5.18
C LEU A 18 -16.49 2.20 -4.44
N LYS A 19 -16.40 2.17 -3.11
CA LYS A 19 -16.49 3.34 -2.24
C LYS A 19 -15.42 3.27 -1.16
N LEU A 20 -14.76 4.40 -0.92
CA LEU A 20 -13.88 4.56 0.23
C LEU A 20 -14.71 4.70 1.50
N ALA A 21 -14.25 4.10 2.58
CA ALA A 21 -14.86 4.16 3.91
C ALA A 21 -13.82 4.51 4.98
N ASP A 22 -14.32 4.79 6.19
CA ASP A 22 -13.50 5.12 7.37
C ASP A 22 -12.60 6.37 7.21
N PHE A 23 -13.26 7.52 7.13
CA PHE A 23 -12.60 8.83 7.15
C PHE A 23 -12.23 9.29 8.57
N GLY A 24 -12.25 8.43 9.59
CA GLY A 24 -12.01 8.80 10.99
C GLY A 24 -10.63 9.40 11.24
N LEU A 25 -9.66 9.10 10.36
CA LEU A 25 -8.30 9.62 10.40
C LEU A 25 -8.02 10.69 9.33
N ALA A 26 -9.02 11.05 8.52
CA ALA A 26 -8.84 11.99 7.43
C ALA A 26 -8.52 13.41 7.93
N LYS A 27 -7.55 14.06 7.29
CA LYS A 27 -7.13 15.42 7.64
C LYS A 27 -6.72 16.24 6.41
N ARG A 28 -6.80 17.56 6.55
CA ARG A 28 -6.15 18.51 5.63
C ARG A 28 -4.62 18.37 5.76
N PRO A 29 -3.87 18.46 4.64
CA PRO A 29 -2.42 18.62 4.68
C PRO A 29 -2.06 19.82 5.56
N ALA A 30 -0.95 19.75 6.29
CA ALA A 30 -0.42 20.73 7.25
C ALA A 30 -0.68 20.47 8.75
N ILE A 31 -1.43 19.43 9.14
CA ILE A 31 -1.63 19.15 10.57
C ILE A 31 -0.64 18.08 11.05
N PHE A 32 0.27 18.49 11.95
CA PHE A 32 1.06 17.59 12.78
C PHE A 32 0.14 16.58 13.48
N ALA A 33 0.11 15.36 12.98
CA ALA A 33 -0.67 14.30 13.57
C ALA A 33 0.11 12.99 13.44
N PRO A 34 0.45 12.32 14.55
CA PRO A 34 0.98 10.97 14.46
C PRO A 34 -0.04 10.08 13.73
N SER A 35 0.43 9.24 12.80
CA SER A 35 -0.38 8.16 12.26
C SER A 35 -0.64 7.16 13.39
N ARG A 36 -1.92 6.84 13.65
CA ARG A 36 -2.33 5.95 14.75
C ARG A 36 -2.89 4.62 14.23
N ASN A 37 -2.63 4.29 12.97
CA ASN A 37 -3.23 3.12 12.35
C ASN A 37 -2.59 1.86 12.91
N LYS A 38 -3.43 0.88 13.24
CA LYS A 38 -3.00 -0.42 13.77
C LYS A 38 -2.39 -1.32 12.69
N LEU A 39 -2.84 -1.20 11.43
CA LEU A 39 -2.34 -2.00 10.31
C LEU A 39 -1.30 -1.21 9.51
N ARG A 40 -0.08 -1.77 9.39
CA ARG A 40 1.13 -1.05 8.91
C ARG A 40 1.55 -1.40 7.48
N TRP A 41 0.96 -2.42 6.88
CA TRP A 41 1.34 -2.93 5.55
C TRP A 41 1.26 -1.89 4.43
N TYR A 42 0.40 -0.88 4.60
CA TYR A 42 0.16 0.20 3.64
C TYR A 42 0.81 1.53 4.05
N ARG A 43 1.63 1.54 5.11
CA ARG A 43 2.31 2.74 5.61
C ARG A 43 3.53 3.05 4.75
N SER A 44 3.67 4.32 4.36
CA SER A 44 4.76 4.79 3.53
C SER A 44 6.10 4.88 4.28
N PRO A 45 7.25 4.77 3.59
CA PRO A 45 8.56 4.73 4.21
C PRO A 45 8.88 5.98 5.03
N GLU A 46 8.47 7.17 4.59
CA GLU A 46 8.64 8.42 5.34
C GLU A 46 7.90 8.38 6.69
N LEU A 47 6.70 7.78 6.74
CA LEU A 47 5.97 7.62 7.99
C LEU A 47 6.62 6.58 8.90
N LEU A 48 7.21 5.51 8.34
CA LEU A 48 7.95 4.50 9.09
C LEU A 48 9.24 5.07 9.71
N TYR A 49 9.89 6.02 9.02
CA TYR A 49 11.01 6.79 9.57
C TYR A 49 10.58 8.00 10.44
N GLY A 50 9.30 8.07 10.82
CA GLY A 50 8.81 9.03 11.80
C GLY A 50 8.54 10.44 11.26
N ALA A 51 8.39 10.62 9.95
CA ALA A 51 8.08 11.92 9.35
C ALA A 51 6.87 12.58 10.02
N ARG A 52 7.06 13.83 10.46
CA ARG A 52 6.01 14.63 11.11
C ARG A 52 5.27 15.54 10.14
N LYS A 53 5.87 15.78 8.98
CA LYS A 53 5.29 16.51 7.85
C LYS A 53 5.18 15.54 6.69
N TYR A 54 3.98 15.38 6.16
CA TYR A 54 3.67 14.49 5.05
C TYR A 54 2.48 15.05 4.29
N ASP A 55 2.33 14.59 3.05
CA ASP A 55 1.37 15.10 2.07
C ASP A 55 0.47 13.97 1.55
N PHE A 56 -0.22 14.22 0.44
CA PHE A 56 -1.11 13.24 -0.20
C PHE A 56 -0.37 11.99 -0.71
N GLY A 57 0.96 12.02 -0.83
CA GLY A 57 1.75 10.89 -1.27
C GLY A 57 1.69 9.69 -0.34
N VAL A 58 1.32 9.87 0.94
CA VAL A 58 1.06 8.75 1.86
C VAL A 58 -0.13 7.90 1.41
N ASP A 59 -1.17 8.55 0.87
CA ASP A 59 -2.35 7.86 0.33
C ASP A 59 -2.01 7.18 -1.01
N LEU A 60 -1.16 7.81 -1.83
CA LEU A 60 -0.70 7.25 -3.12
C LEU A 60 0.18 6.01 -2.92
N TRP A 61 1.04 6.00 -1.90
CA TRP A 61 1.80 4.81 -1.50
C TRP A 61 0.88 3.67 -1.08
N ALA A 62 -0.12 3.95 -0.24
CA ALA A 62 -1.08 2.96 0.20
C ALA A 62 -1.87 2.37 -0.99
N ILE A 63 -2.26 3.21 -1.96
CA ILE A 63 -2.87 2.75 -3.22
C ILE A 63 -1.92 1.84 -4.00
N GLY A 64 -0.63 2.18 -4.10
CA GLY A 64 0.38 1.32 -4.72
C GLY A 64 0.48 -0.04 -4.04
N CYS A 65 0.47 -0.07 -2.70
CA CYS A 65 0.49 -1.31 -1.92
C CYS A 65 -0.76 -2.17 -2.17
N ILE A 66 -1.95 -1.56 -2.16
CA ILE A 66 -3.22 -2.24 -2.46
C ILE A 66 -3.23 -2.76 -3.90
N PHE A 67 -2.79 -1.95 -4.85
CA PHE A 67 -2.75 -2.33 -6.26
C PHE A 67 -1.79 -3.50 -6.48
N GLY A 68 -0.60 -3.45 -5.89
CA GLY A 68 0.34 -4.56 -5.91
C GLY A 68 -0.19 -5.82 -5.25
N GLU A 69 -0.89 -5.70 -4.12
CA GLU A 69 -1.55 -6.82 -3.45
C GLU A 69 -2.64 -7.46 -4.31
N LEU A 70 -3.41 -6.66 -5.05
CA LEU A 70 -4.41 -7.18 -6.00
C LEU A 70 -3.75 -7.94 -7.18
N LEU A 71 -2.58 -7.47 -7.64
CA LEU A 71 -1.81 -8.13 -8.71
C LEU A 71 -1.08 -9.39 -8.24
N ASN A 72 -0.66 -9.43 -6.97
CA ASN A 72 0.13 -10.52 -6.38
C ASN A 72 -0.72 -11.53 -5.59
N HIS A 73 -1.99 -11.20 -5.32
CA HIS A 73 -2.89 -11.95 -4.43
C HIS A 73 -2.41 -12.11 -2.98
N SER A 74 -1.35 -11.40 -2.60
CA SER A 74 -0.85 -11.35 -1.23
C SER A 74 -0.17 -10.00 -0.95
N PRO A 75 -0.16 -9.52 0.31
CA PRO A 75 0.40 -8.22 0.66
C PRO A 75 1.86 -8.09 0.22
N LEU A 76 2.21 -6.96 -0.41
CA LEU A 76 3.60 -6.72 -0.84
C LEU A 76 4.57 -6.61 0.34
N PHE A 77 4.13 -5.97 1.43
CA PHE A 77 4.98 -5.63 2.57
C PHE A 77 4.32 -6.06 3.89
N PRO A 78 4.32 -7.37 4.23
CA PRO A 78 3.60 -7.91 5.39
C PRO A 78 4.38 -7.78 6.71
N GLY A 79 4.81 -6.58 7.08
CA GLY A 79 5.58 -6.34 8.30
C GLY A 79 4.77 -6.51 9.60
N GLN A 80 5.40 -7.07 10.63
CA GLN A 80 4.79 -7.33 11.94
C GLN A 80 4.83 -6.12 12.89
N ASN A 81 5.80 -5.23 12.70
CA ASN A 81 5.97 -3.97 13.44
C ASN A 81 6.57 -2.90 12.52
N ASP A 82 6.75 -1.66 12.99
CA ASP A 82 7.23 -0.57 12.12
C ASP A 82 8.66 -0.79 11.58
N ILE A 83 9.54 -1.43 12.35
CA ILE A 83 10.91 -1.76 11.93
C ILE A 83 10.88 -2.87 10.88
N ASP A 84 10.11 -3.93 11.15
CA ASP A 84 9.95 -5.05 10.22
C ASP A 84 9.24 -4.65 8.93
N GLN A 85 8.25 -3.76 9.01
CA GLN A 85 7.59 -3.17 7.84
C GLN A 85 8.60 -2.45 6.94
N LEU A 86 9.48 -1.66 7.54
CA LEU A 86 10.52 -0.95 6.80
C LEU A 86 11.53 -1.93 6.19
N TYR A 87 11.90 -2.99 6.89
CA TYR A 87 12.70 -4.08 6.36
C TYR A 87 12.04 -4.75 5.14
N CYS A 88 10.75 -5.07 5.20
CA CYS A 88 10.00 -5.61 4.06
C CYS A 88 10.07 -4.67 2.85
N VAL A 89 9.85 -3.37 3.05
CA VAL A 89 9.94 -2.36 1.98
C VAL A 89 11.33 -2.36 1.35
N LEU A 90 12.39 -2.28 2.16
CA LEU A 90 13.77 -2.25 1.69
C LEU A 90 14.17 -3.54 0.98
N SER A 91 13.71 -4.70 1.46
CA SER A 91 14.03 -6.00 0.86
C SER A 91 13.48 -6.19 -0.56
N ILE A 92 12.41 -5.47 -0.89
CA ILE A 92 11.77 -5.51 -2.21
C ILE A 92 12.23 -4.34 -3.08
N LEU A 93 12.16 -3.09 -2.57
CA LEU A 93 12.50 -1.90 -3.35
C LEU A 93 14.02 -1.65 -3.43
N GLY A 94 14.81 -2.34 -2.62
CA GLY A 94 16.22 -2.06 -2.41
C GLY A 94 16.45 -0.89 -1.45
N THR A 95 17.66 -0.80 -0.91
CA THR A 95 18.07 0.34 -0.08
C THR A 95 18.24 1.58 -0.98
N PRO A 96 17.51 2.69 -0.73
CA PRO A 96 17.62 3.88 -1.57
C PRO A 96 18.99 4.55 -1.40
N SER A 97 19.56 5.02 -2.50
CA SER A 97 20.73 5.88 -2.45
C SER A 97 20.36 7.32 -2.07
N SER A 98 21.35 8.12 -1.66
CA SER A 98 21.16 9.55 -1.38
C SER A 98 20.71 10.34 -2.62
N GLU A 99 21.00 9.86 -3.83
CA GLU A 99 20.48 10.44 -5.07
C GLU A 99 19.00 10.11 -5.31
N GLN A 100 18.57 8.90 -4.91
CA GLN A 100 17.18 8.46 -5.08
C GLN A 100 16.25 9.07 -4.03
N TRP A 101 16.72 9.25 -2.80
CA TRP A 101 15.96 9.88 -1.73
C TRP A 101 16.83 10.83 -0.88
N PRO A 102 17.09 12.04 -1.39
CA PRO A 102 17.98 13.00 -0.74
C PRO A 102 17.53 13.40 0.68
N GLU A 103 16.23 13.50 0.90
CA GLU A 103 15.66 13.96 2.19
C GLU A 103 15.63 12.86 3.26
N MET A 104 16.06 11.64 2.94
CA MET A 104 16.00 10.50 3.84
C MET A 104 16.80 10.72 5.13
N ASP A 105 17.95 11.38 5.04
CA ASP A 105 18.83 11.66 6.18
C ASP A 105 18.24 12.65 7.19
N THR A 106 17.26 13.45 6.75
CA THR A 106 16.53 14.42 7.58
C THR A 106 15.39 13.77 8.39
N LEU A 107 15.04 12.51 8.09
CA LEU A 107 13.92 11.85 8.74
C LEU A 107 14.26 11.48 10.20
N PRO A 108 13.33 11.67 11.16
CA PRO A 108 13.62 11.58 12.58
C PRO A 108 14.26 10.26 13.06
N ASP A 109 13.91 9.14 12.43
CA ASP A 109 14.34 7.81 12.86
C ASP A 109 15.34 7.15 11.91
N TYR A 110 15.73 7.79 10.79
CA TYR A 110 16.67 7.22 9.82
C TYR A 110 18.01 6.84 10.44
N ASN A 111 18.63 7.77 11.18
CA ASN A 111 19.94 7.52 11.82
C ASN A 111 19.86 6.65 13.09
N LYS A 112 18.66 6.22 13.51
CA LYS A 112 18.46 5.40 14.72
C LYS A 112 18.37 3.91 14.41
N ILE A 113 18.06 3.57 13.16
CA ILE A 113 17.80 2.21 12.72
C ILE A 113 18.73 1.91 11.55
N GLN A 114 19.45 0.81 11.61
CA GLN A 114 20.32 0.36 10.53
C GLN A 114 19.81 -0.96 9.97
N PHE A 115 19.75 -1.04 8.65
CA PHE A 115 19.41 -2.26 7.93
C PHE A 115 20.60 -2.65 7.05
N PRO A 116 20.78 -3.96 6.76
CA PRO A 116 21.72 -4.37 5.74
C PRO A 116 21.32 -3.77 4.39
N HIS A 117 22.30 -3.60 3.50
CA HIS A 117 22.01 -3.14 2.15
C HIS A 117 21.23 -4.22 1.38
N HIS A 118 20.12 -3.83 0.75
CA HIS A 118 19.30 -4.69 -0.08
C HIS A 118 19.36 -4.26 -1.56
N ALA A 119 19.55 -5.23 -2.45
CA ALA A 119 19.32 -5.01 -3.88
C ALA A 119 17.82 -5.02 -4.17
N SER A 120 17.39 -4.22 -5.15
CA SER A 120 15.98 -4.20 -5.54
C SER A 120 15.58 -5.50 -6.25
N VAL A 121 14.38 -5.97 -5.95
CA VAL A 121 13.75 -7.11 -6.62
C VAL A 121 12.90 -6.57 -7.77
N PRO A 122 13.08 -7.04 -9.02
CA PRO A 122 12.20 -6.65 -10.12
C PRO A 122 10.74 -6.99 -9.80
N PHE A 123 9.84 -6.02 -9.93
CA PHE A 123 8.40 -6.23 -9.68
C PHE A 123 7.79 -7.31 -10.56
N GLU A 124 8.37 -7.58 -11.73
CA GLU A 124 8.00 -8.67 -12.62
C GLU A 124 8.21 -10.06 -11.98
N LYS A 125 9.10 -10.17 -10.98
CA LYS A 125 9.24 -11.40 -10.18
C LYS A 125 8.25 -11.48 -9.04
N ILE A 126 7.75 -10.33 -8.58
CA ILE A 126 6.82 -10.24 -7.46
C ILE A 126 5.39 -10.46 -7.96
N CYS A 127 5.01 -9.82 -9.06
CA CYS A 127 3.72 -9.98 -9.70
C CYS A 127 3.92 -10.60 -11.11
N PRO A 128 4.23 -11.90 -11.21
CA PRO A 128 4.60 -12.55 -12.48
C PRO A 128 3.48 -12.55 -13.52
N ASP A 129 2.21 -12.55 -13.08
CA ASP A 129 1.04 -12.56 -13.95
C ASP A 129 0.55 -11.15 -14.32
N ALA A 130 1.17 -10.10 -13.77
CA ALA A 130 0.78 -8.73 -14.04
C ALA A 130 1.26 -8.28 -15.43
N SER A 131 0.43 -7.50 -16.12
CA SER A 131 0.81 -6.94 -17.42
C SER A 131 1.96 -5.92 -17.27
N PRO A 132 2.77 -5.69 -18.32
CA PRO A 132 3.83 -4.69 -18.28
C PRO A 132 3.33 -3.28 -17.94
N SER A 133 2.12 -2.91 -18.39
CA SER A 133 1.51 -1.61 -18.03
C SER A 133 1.11 -1.54 -16.57
N ALA A 134 0.61 -2.63 -15.97
CA ALA A 134 0.31 -2.70 -14.54
C ALA A 134 1.57 -2.52 -13.69
N ILE A 135 2.65 -3.23 -14.06
CA ILE A 135 3.96 -3.10 -13.39
C ILE A 135 4.52 -1.68 -13.54
N ALA A 136 4.39 -1.08 -14.73
CA ALA A 136 4.84 0.29 -14.96
C ALA A 136 4.09 1.29 -14.06
N LEU A 137 2.77 1.18 -13.96
CA LEU A 137 1.98 2.03 -13.06
C LEU A 137 2.33 1.79 -11.58
N LEU A 138 2.50 0.53 -11.17
CA LEU A 138 2.88 0.15 -9.80
C LEU A 138 4.21 0.79 -9.39
N LYS A 139 5.22 0.75 -10.27
CA LYS A 139 6.54 1.38 -10.07
C LYS A 139 6.45 2.90 -9.87
N ARG A 140 5.43 3.56 -10.41
CA ARG A 140 5.22 5.01 -10.26
C ARG A 140 4.52 5.38 -8.94
N PHE A 141 3.79 4.45 -8.32
CA PHE A 141 3.24 4.63 -6.98
C PHE A 141 4.28 4.33 -5.89
N LEU A 142 5.04 3.25 -6.05
CA LEU A 142 5.99 2.74 -5.04
C LEU A 142 7.38 3.36 -5.20
N VAL A 143 7.43 4.68 -5.03
CA VAL A 143 8.66 5.49 -5.07
C VAL A 143 8.93 6.08 -3.68
N TYR A 144 10.22 6.15 -3.30
CA TYR A 144 10.64 6.63 -1.98
C TYR A 144 10.26 8.09 -1.72
N PRO A 145 10.77 9.10 -2.47
CA PRO A 145 10.30 10.47 -2.32
C PRO A 145 8.81 10.62 -2.58
N SER A 146 8.09 11.16 -1.58
CA SER A 146 6.63 11.34 -1.65
C SER A 146 6.20 12.26 -2.80
N ASP A 147 7.00 13.29 -3.09
CA ASP A 147 6.77 14.29 -4.14
C ASP A 147 7.00 13.75 -5.56
N LYS A 148 7.67 12.60 -5.70
CA LYS A 148 7.94 11.93 -6.97
C LYS A 148 6.91 10.83 -7.30
N ARG A 149 6.00 10.51 -6.37
CA ARG A 149 4.93 9.54 -6.61
C ARG A 149 3.92 10.10 -7.60
N ILE A 150 3.41 9.24 -8.49
CA ILE A 150 2.38 9.63 -9.45
C ILE A 150 1.13 10.16 -8.74
N HIS A 151 0.64 11.32 -9.17
CA HIS A 151 -0.59 11.88 -8.64
C HIS A 151 -1.82 11.13 -9.13
N ALA A 152 -2.88 11.06 -8.33
CA ALA A 152 -4.11 10.35 -8.69
C ALA A 152 -4.70 10.84 -10.04
N SER A 153 -4.69 12.15 -10.29
CA SER A 153 -5.16 12.73 -11.56
C SER A 153 -4.36 12.27 -12.78
N GLU A 154 -3.06 12.01 -12.60
CA GLU A 154 -2.18 11.51 -13.66
C GLU A 154 -2.30 10.00 -13.80
N ALA A 155 -2.44 9.26 -12.69
CA ALA A 155 -2.66 7.83 -12.69
C ALA A 155 -3.93 7.44 -13.45
N LEU A 156 -5.00 8.23 -13.35
CA LEU A 156 -6.24 8.02 -14.10
C LEU A 156 -6.06 8.08 -15.64
N LEU A 157 -4.96 8.69 -16.10
CA LEU A 157 -4.61 8.82 -17.51
C LEU A 157 -3.53 7.81 -17.94
N ASP A 158 -3.12 6.91 -17.05
CA ASP A 158 -2.07 5.94 -17.33
C ASP A 158 -2.53 4.90 -18.38
N PRO A 159 -1.66 4.49 -19.32
CA PRO A 159 -1.98 3.48 -20.34
C PRO A 159 -2.56 2.18 -19.78
N TYR A 160 -2.27 1.83 -18.52
CA TYR A 160 -2.86 0.69 -17.84
C TYR A 160 -4.40 0.65 -17.95
N PHE A 161 -5.07 1.79 -17.79
CA PHE A 161 -6.54 1.86 -17.78
C PHE A 161 -7.18 1.82 -19.19
N PHE A 162 -6.36 1.96 -20.25
CA PHE A 162 -6.83 2.01 -21.64
C PHE A 162 -6.31 0.84 -22.49
N SER A 163 -5.44 0.00 -21.92
CA SER A 163 -4.91 -1.20 -22.57
C SER A 163 -5.84 -2.38 -22.34
N LYS A 164 -5.92 -3.30 -23.30
CA LYS A 164 -6.66 -4.55 -23.10
C LYS A 164 -5.94 -5.46 -22.08
N PRO A 165 -6.68 -6.24 -21.26
CA PRO A 165 -8.13 -6.22 -21.12
C PRO A 165 -8.60 -4.92 -20.45
N LEU A 166 -9.68 -4.34 -20.98
CA LEU A 166 -10.28 -3.14 -20.38
C LEU A 166 -10.90 -3.49 -19.02
N PRO A 167 -11.06 -2.50 -18.11
CA PRO A 167 -11.73 -2.72 -16.83
C PRO A 167 -13.10 -3.38 -17.04
N ALA A 168 -13.38 -4.42 -16.26
CA ALA A 168 -14.67 -5.10 -16.27
C ALA A 168 -15.80 -4.10 -15.97
N HIS A 169 -16.96 -4.31 -16.57
CA HIS A 169 -18.12 -3.49 -16.22
C HIS A 169 -18.45 -3.74 -14.74
N HIS A 170 -18.87 -2.71 -13.99
CA HIS A 170 -19.10 -2.84 -12.54
C HIS A 170 -20.14 -3.93 -12.20
N LEU A 171 -21.09 -4.22 -13.11
CA LEU A 171 -22.06 -5.30 -12.96
C LEU A 171 -21.47 -6.72 -13.13
N GLU A 172 -20.28 -6.83 -13.73
CA GLU A 172 -19.56 -8.09 -13.93
C GLU A 172 -18.60 -8.40 -12.78
N LEU A 173 -18.38 -7.44 -11.88
CA LEU A 173 -17.55 -7.66 -10.71
C LEU A 173 -18.20 -8.73 -9.82
N PRO A 174 -17.42 -9.68 -9.27
CA PRO A 174 -17.95 -10.66 -8.35
C PRO A 174 -18.48 -9.93 -7.10
N ILE A 175 -19.80 -9.90 -6.95
CA ILE A 175 -20.42 -9.38 -5.73
C ILE A 175 -20.18 -10.42 -4.64
N PRO A 176 -19.46 -10.08 -3.55
CA PRO A 176 -19.33 -10.99 -2.43
C PRO A 176 -20.74 -11.35 -1.97
N LYS A 177 -21.07 -12.65 -2.00
CA LYS A 177 -22.33 -13.09 -1.39
C LYS A 177 -22.27 -12.64 0.06
N CYS A 178 -23.28 -11.89 0.51
CA CYS A 178 -23.42 -11.50 1.90
C CYS A 178 -23.57 -12.79 2.72
N GLN A 179 -22.44 -13.38 3.12
CA GLN A 179 -22.43 -14.29 4.24
C GLN A 179 -22.85 -13.43 5.42
N SER A 180 -23.77 -13.94 6.22
CA SER A 180 -24.20 -13.34 7.48
C SER A 180 -22.99 -12.71 8.17
N ARG A 181 -23.22 -11.56 8.77
CA ARG A 181 -22.26 -10.77 9.53
C ARG A 181 -21.78 -11.56 10.76
N GLU A 182 -21.13 -12.69 10.55
CA GLU A 182 -20.36 -13.37 11.58
C GLU A 182 -19.08 -12.57 11.73
N GLN A 183 -18.86 -12.16 12.98
CA GLN A 183 -17.83 -11.26 13.40
C GLN A 183 -16.47 -11.72 12.87
N PHE A 184 -15.86 -10.92 12.00
CA PHE A 184 -14.41 -10.88 11.96
C PHE A 184 -13.97 -10.30 13.30
N ASP A 185 -13.79 -11.19 14.27
CA ASP A 185 -13.13 -10.86 15.52
C ASP A 185 -11.64 -10.65 15.19
N THR A 186 -11.21 -9.39 15.17
CA THR A 186 -9.84 -9.01 14.84
C THR A 186 -8.83 -9.40 15.93
N ASP A 187 -9.29 -9.97 17.05
CA ASP A 187 -8.46 -10.37 18.18
C ASP A 187 -8.47 -11.89 18.46
N ALA A 188 -9.09 -12.72 17.61
CA ALA A 188 -9.07 -14.18 17.78
C ALA A 188 -7.77 -14.82 17.23
N PRO A 189 -7.00 -15.59 18.04
CA PRO A 189 -5.84 -16.33 17.55
C PRO A 189 -6.26 -17.45 16.58
N VAL A 190 -5.46 -17.67 15.54
CA VAL A 190 -5.69 -18.67 14.48
C VAL A 190 -5.77 -20.08 15.10
N ASP A 191 -6.86 -20.79 14.84
CA ASP A 191 -7.04 -22.18 15.23
C ASP A 191 -6.12 -23.09 14.41
N LEU A 192 -5.04 -23.55 15.04
CA LEU A 192 -4.04 -24.44 14.43
C LEU A 192 -4.47 -25.92 14.43
N SER A 193 -5.65 -26.25 14.97
CA SER A 193 -6.16 -27.64 14.98
C SER A 193 -6.57 -28.16 13.60
N LEU A 194 -6.68 -27.29 12.59
CA LEU A 194 -6.95 -27.68 11.20
C LEU A 194 -5.73 -28.26 10.46
N PHE A 195 -4.54 -28.27 11.07
CA PHE A 195 -3.30 -28.77 10.46
C PHE A 195 -2.69 -29.99 11.15
N LEU A 196 -3.40 -30.63 12.08
CA LEU A 196 -2.89 -31.82 12.77
C LEU A 196 -3.92 -32.94 12.70
N TYR A 197 -3.59 -33.99 11.94
CA TYR A 197 -3.87 -35.37 12.36
C TYR A 197 -2.89 -35.74 13.47
#